data_AF-A0A132NAW9-F1
#
_entry.id   AF-A0A132NAW9-F1
#
_cell.length_a   1.000
_cell.length_b   1.000
_cell.length_c   1.000
_cell.angle_alpha   90.00
_cell.angle_beta   90.00
_cell.angle_gamma   90.00
#
_symmetry.space_group_name_H-M   'P 1'
#
loop_
_entity.id
_entity.type
_entity.pdbx_description
1 polymer ?
#
loop_
_entity_poly.entity_id
_entity_poly.type
_entity_poly.pdbx_seq_one_letter_code
_entity_poly.pdbx_strand_id
1 'polypeptide(L)'
;MLEDVVRFLICPYCAAGLALAERTLRCRAGHTFDVARQGYVNLLPGGSRPAGSGDTAAMVAAREAFLAKGHYAPLARCVAQHASAGEIADDGCVVDVGAGTGYHLAEVLARLPARDGRAPAG
;
A
#
# COMPACT_ATOMS: atom_id res chain seq x y z
N MET A 1 -2.32 -10.42 5.29
CA MET A 1 -1.81 -9.80 4.04
C MET A 1 -2.75 -8.75 3.44
N LEU A 2 -4.06 -9.00 3.28
CA LEU A 2 -5.05 -7.92 3.09
C LEU A 2 -5.93 -7.77 4.33
N GLU A 3 -6.31 -8.89 4.94
CA GLU A 3 -7.10 -8.99 6.18
C GLU A 3 -6.60 -8.04 7.28
N ASP A 4 -5.29 -8.04 7.51
CA ASP A 4 -4.56 -7.19 8.48
C ASP A 4 -4.83 -5.69 8.33
N VAL A 5 -5.11 -5.23 7.11
CA VAL A 5 -5.25 -3.81 6.80
C VAL A 5 -6.68 -3.38 6.48
N VAL A 6 -7.62 -4.32 6.29
CA VAL A 6 -9.01 -4.00 5.93
C VAL A 6 -9.67 -3.08 6.96
N ARG A 7 -9.34 -3.23 8.24
CA ARG A 7 -9.88 -2.38 9.31
C ARG A 7 -9.55 -0.89 9.16
N PHE A 8 -8.53 -0.54 8.39
CA PHE A 8 -8.14 0.85 8.11
C PHE A 8 -8.76 1.40 6.82
N LEU A 9 -9.52 0.59 6.08
CA LEU A 9 -10.11 0.98 4.80
C LEU A 9 -11.58 1.37 4.97
N ILE A 10 -11.96 2.44 4.27
CA ILE A 10 -13.34 2.91 4.17
C ILE A 10 -13.84 2.84 2.73
N CYS A 11 -15.15 2.68 2.57
CA CYS A 11 -15.80 2.71 1.28
C CYS A 11 -15.73 4.13 0.68
N PRO A 12 -15.19 4.31 -0.53
CA PRO A 12 -15.11 5.62 -1.18
C PRO A 12 -16.48 6.23 -1.53
N TYR A 13 -17.56 5.43 -1.53
CA TYR A 13 -18.90 5.89 -1.89
C TYR A 13 -19.76 6.27 -0.68
N CYS A 14 -19.62 5.57 0.45
CA CYS A 14 -20.48 5.77 1.61
C CYS A 14 -19.74 5.94 2.95
N ALA A 15 -18.40 5.98 2.92
CA ALA A 15 -17.51 6.10 4.08
C ALA A 15 -17.66 4.99 5.16
N ALA A 16 -18.52 3.98 4.95
CA ALA A 16 -18.63 2.85 5.85
C ALA A 16 -17.38 1.96 5.75
N GLY A 17 -17.04 1.28 6.85
CA GLY A 17 -15.98 0.27 6.86
C GLY A 17 -16.19 -0.82 5.81
N LEU A 18 -15.08 -1.39 5.34
CA LEU A 18 -15.06 -2.52 4.43
C LEU A 18 -14.85 -3.82 5.21
N ALA A 19 -15.42 -4.92 4.71
CA ALA A 19 -15.15 -6.27 5.18
C ALA A 19 -14.66 -7.12 4.02
N LEU A 20 -13.67 -7.98 4.26
CA LEU A 20 -13.23 -8.97 3.29
C LEU A 20 -14.20 -10.16 3.29
N ALA A 21 -14.70 -10.50 2.11
CA ALA A 21 -15.44 -11.72 1.85
C ALA A 21 -14.81 -12.40 0.63
N GLU A 22 -14.10 -13.50 0.88
CA GLU A 22 -13.31 -14.24 -0.13
C GLU A 22 -12.33 -13.32 -0.88
N ARG A 23 -12.63 -12.98 -2.13
CA ARG A 23 -11.81 -12.12 -3.00
C ARG A 23 -12.42 -10.74 -3.22
N THR A 24 -13.30 -10.29 -2.33
CA THR A 24 -13.99 -9.00 -2.47
C THR A 24 -14.01 -8.22 -1.16
N LEU A 25 -13.86 -6.90 -1.25
CA LEU A 25 -14.18 -6.00 -0.14
C LEU A 25 -15.61 -5.47 -0.31
N ARG A 26 -16.43 -5.56 0.74
CA ARG A 26 -17.81 -5.09 0.71
C ARG A 26 -18.15 -4.19 1.89
N CYS A 27 -18.87 -3.11 1.63
CA CYS A 27 -19.43 -2.25 2.68
C CYS A 27 -20.87 -2.66 3.04
N ARG A 28 -21.39 -2.18 4.18
CA ARG A 28 -22.78 -2.44 4.61
C ARG A 28 -23.87 -1.95 3.63
N ALA A 29 -23.55 -1.00 2.77
CA ALA A 29 -24.47 -0.49 1.74
C ALA A 29 -24.44 -1.32 0.45
N GLY A 30 -23.57 -2.33 0.36
CA GLY A 30 -23.52 -3.25 -0.77
C GLY A 30 -22.50 -2.91 -1.86
N HIS A 31 -21.77 -1.79 -1.78
CA HIS A 31 -20.65 -1.53 -2.70
C HIS A 31 -19.56 -2.58 -2.53
N THR A 32 -19.08 -3.12 -3.65
CA THR A 32 -18.15 -4.24 -3.72
C THR A 32 -16.93 -3.87 -4.57
N PHE A 33 -15.75 -4.30 -4.14
CA PHE A 33 -14.47 -4.07 -4.82
C PHE A 33 -13.70 -5.39 -4.93
N ASP A 34 -13.30 -5.76 -6.14
CA ASP A 34 -12.56 -7.00 -6.36
C ASP A 34 -11.11 -6.88 -5.89
N VAL A 35 -10.62 -7.93 -5.23
CA VAL A 35 -9.20 -8.12 -4.94
C VAL A 35 -8.53 -8.67 -6.20
N ALA A 36 -7.58 -7.91 -6.74
CA ALA A 36 -6.81 -8.31 -7.91
C ALA A 36 -6.00 -9.59 -7.62
N ARG A 37 -5.57 -10.30 -8.67
CA ARG A 37 -4.72 -11.50 -8.50
C ARG A 37 -3.41 -11.19 -7.76
N GLN A 38 -2.92 -9.97 -7.91
CA GLN A 38 -1.70 -9.44 -7.30
C GLN A 38 -1.91 -8.97 -5.85
N GLY A 39 -3.13 -9.05 -5.31
CA GLY A 39 -3.43 -8.77 -3.90
C GLY A 39 -3.84 -7.34 -3.57
N TYR A 40 -3.87 -6.42 -4.54
CA TYR A 40 -4.34 -5.05 -4.33
C TYR A 40 -5.85 -4.90 -4.60
N VAL A 41 -6.44 -3.80 -4.10
CA VAL A 41 -7.85 -3.43 -4.34
C VAL A 41 -7.91 -2.04 -4.96
N ASN A 42 -8.68 -1.89 -6.05
CA ASN A 42 -8.93 -0.57 -6.64
C ASN A 42 -10.12 0.10 -5.96
N LEU A 43 -9.86 1.14 -5.17
CA LEU A 43 -10.87 1.95 -4.48
C LEU A 43 -11.16 3.28 -5.19
N LEU A 44 -10.71 3.45 -6.45
CA LEU A 44 -11.02 4.63 -7.22
C LEU A 44 -12.47 4.58 -7.71
N PRO A 45 -13.27 5.65 -7.52
CA PRO A 45 -14.59 5.73 -8.11
C PRO A 45 -14.53 5.60 -9.63
N GLY A 46 -15.48 4.87 -10.23
CA GLY A 46 -15.58 4.75 -11.69
C GLY A 46 -15.54 6.12 -12.40
N GLY A 47 -14.75 6.22 -13.48
CA GLY A 47 -14.60 7.45 -14.27
C GLY A 47 -13.59 8.48 -13.73
N SER A 48 -12.93 8.22 -12.59
CA SER A 48 -11.98 9.14 -11.95
C SER A 48 -10.60 9.26 -12.63
N ARG A 49 -10.31 8.47 -13.67
CA ARG A 49 -9.02 8.52 -14.35
C ARG A 49 -9.17 8.51 -15.87
N PRO A 50 -8.70 9.56 -16.58
CA PRO A 50 -8.55 9.51 -18.02
C PRO A 50 -7.64 8.34 -18.43
N ALA A 51 -8.01 7.62 -19.49
CA ALA A 51 -7.14 6.59 -20.04
C ALA A 51 -5.75 7.17 -20.35
N GLY A 52 -4.69 6.55 -19.83
CA GLY A 52 -3.30 6.96 -20.09
C GLY A 52 -2.67 7.98 -19.12
N SER A 53 -3.35 8.40 -18.03
CA SER A 53 -2.76 9.35 -17.06
C SER A 53 -1.91 8.70 -15.95
N GLY A 54 -1.34 7.53 -16.21
CA GLY A 54 -0.54 6.78 -15.25
C GLY A 54 0.82 6.38 -15.82
N ASP A 55 1.74 6.01 -14.92
CA ASP A 55 3.01 5.44 -15.32
C ASP A 55 2.77 4.16 -16.15
N THR A 56 3.44 4.06 -17.29
CA THR A 56 3.42 2.83 -18.10
C THR A 56 4.25 1.74 -17.44
N ALA A 57 4.04 0.48 -17.80
CA ALA A 57 4.86 -0.63 -17.30
C ALA A 57 6.37 -0.42 -17.54
N ALA A 58 6.74 0.15 -18.69
CA ALA A 58 8.13 0.47 -19.00
C ALA A 58 8.71 1.57 -18.08
N MET A 59 7.91 2.58 -17.73
CA MET A 59 8.32 3.63 -16.78
C MET A 59 8.48 3.08 -15.37
N VAL A 60 7.58 2.19 -14.94
CA VAL A 60 7.68 1.50 -13.64
C VAL A 60 8.96 0.66 -13.58
N ALA A 61 9.23 -0.16 -14.60
CA ALA A 61 10.45 -0.97 -14.68
C ALA A 61 11.74 -0.12 -14.69
N ALA A 62 11.74 1.01 -15.41
CA ALA A 62 12.86 1.94 -15.40
C ALA A 62 13.11 2.54 -14.00
N ARG A 63 12.04 2.87 -13.27
CA ARG A 63 12.13 3.35 -11.88
C ARG A 63 12.68 2.27 -10.96
N GLU A 64 12.20 1.04 -11.05
CA GLU A 64 12.73 -0.10 -10.27
C GLU A 64 14.21 -0.32 -10.53
N ALA A 65 14.65 -0.33 -11.79
CA ALA A 65 16.05 -0.51 -12.17
C ALA A 65 16.95 0.62 -11.64
N PHE A 66 16.45 1.86 -11.62
CA PHE A 66 17.17 2.99 -11.03
C PHE A 66 17.28 2.86 -9.51
N LEU A 67 16.20 2.50 -8.83
CA LEU A 67 16.16 2.33 -7.37
C LEU A 67 17.06 1.16 -6.92
N ALA A 68 17.11 0.07 -7.69
CA ALA A 68 17.96 -1.09 -7.42
C ALA A 68 19.46 -0.77 -7.46
N LYS A 69 19.88 0.27 -8.19
CA LYS A 69 21.27 0.77 -8.18
C LYS A 69 21.64 1.52 -6.89
N GLY A 70 20.69 1.71 -5.97
CA GLY A 70 20.94 2.33 -4.68
C GLY A 70 21.12 3.84 -4.72
N HIS A 71 20.85 4.50 -5.85
CA HIS A 71 20.95 5.96 -5.98
C HIS A 71 20.11 6.71 -4.93
N TYR A 72 18.95 6.15 -4.56
CA TYR A 72 18.05 6.71 -3.54
C TYR A 72 18.18 6.05 -2.16
N ALA A 73 19.14 5.14 -1.98
CA ALA A 73 19.30 4.45 -0.69
C ALA A 73 19.53 5.41 0.49
N PRO A 74 20.32 6.52 0.37
CA PRO A 74 20.43 7.49 1.46
C PRO A 74 19.10 8.12 1.84
N LEU A 75 18.26 8.46 0.86
CA LEU A 75 16.92 9.02 1.08
C LEU A 75 15.99 8.01 1.74
N ALA A 76 15.92 6.78 1.21
CA ALA A 76 15.09 5.72 1.79
C ALA A 76 15.48 5.44 3.24
N ARG A 77 16.78 5.40 3.54
CA ARG A 77 17.26 5.26 4.92
C ARG A 77 16.85 6.44 5.79
N CYS A 78 16.93 7.68 5.31
CA CYS A 78 16.49 8.85 6.07
C CYS A 78 14.99 8.76 6.40
N VAL A 79 14.15 8.50 5.39
CA VAL A 79 12.69 8.33 5.56
C VAL A 79 12.37 7.28 6.60
N ALA A 80 12.99 6.10 6.48
CA ALA A 80 12.72 5.00 7.39
C ALA A 80 13.24 5.24 8.80
N GLN A 81 14.33 6.00 9.00
CA GLN A 81 14.76 6.43 10.33
C GLN A 81 13.69 7.31 10.99
N HIS A 82 13.23 8.35 10.28
CA HIS A 82 12.22 9.26 10.80
C HIS A 82 10.87 8.57 11.05
N ALA A 83 10.43 7.70 10.14
CA ALA A 83 9.19 6.95 10.31
C ALA A 83 9.25 5.97 11.50
N SER A 84 10.40 5.31 11.71
CA SER A 84 10.58 4.37 12.83
C SER A 84 10.77 5.04 14.20
N ALA A 85 11.07 6.33 14.22
CA ALA A 85 11.22 7.10 15.46
C ALA A 85 9.88 7.56 16.05
N GLY A 86 8.80 7.51 15.27
CA GLY A 86 7.45 7.82 15.75
C GLY A 86 6.87 6.67 16.58
N GLU A 87 6.04 7.01 17.56
CA GLU A 87 5.24 6.01 18.27
C GLU A 87 4.14 5.49 17.34
N ILE A 88 4.16 4.18 17.10
CA ILE A 88 3.11 3.47 16.38
C ILE A 88 2.39 2.60 17.39
N ALA A 89 1.11 2.91 17.64
CA ALA A 89 0.23 2.11 18.49
C ALA A 89 0.29 0.63 18.10
N ASP A 90 0.17 -0.28 19.05
CA ASP A 90 0.31 -1.73 18.82
C ASP A 90 -0.63 -2.24 17.72
N ASP A 91 -1.82 -1.66 17.63
CA ASP A 91 -2.84 -1.94 16.62
C ASP A 91 -2.85 -0.94 15.44
N GLY A 92 -1.84 -0.07 15.34
CA GLY A 92 -1.70 0.95 14.29
C GLY A 92 -1.16 0.40 12.96
N CYS A 93 -1.09 1.27 11.95
CA CYS A 93 -0.49 0.96 10.65
C CYS A 93 0.38 2.09 10.11
N VAL A 94 1.22 1.75 9.13
CA VAL A 94 1.99 2.70 8.33
C VAL A 94 1.37 2.80 6.95
N VAL A 95 1.21 4.02 6.45
CA VAL A 95 0.65 4.30 5.12
C VAL A 95 1.69 5.03 4.28
N ASP A 96 1.97 4.51 3.09
CA ASP A 96 2.80 5.17 2.06
C ASP A 96 1.89 5.77 0.99
N VAL A 97 1.82 7.09 0.95
CA VAL A 97 0.98 7.84 0.02
C VAL A 97 1.78 8.14 -1.25
N GLY A 98 1.34 7.57 -2.37
CA GLY A 98 2.10 7.64 -3.62
C GLY A 98 3.22 6.59 -3.67
N ALA A 99 3.00 5.43 -3.05
CA ALA A 99 4.00 4.39 -2.85
C ALA A 99 4.75 3.92 -4.10
N GLY A 100 4.18 4.09 -5.30
CA GLY A 100 4.81 3.69 -6.56
C GLY A 100 5.15 2.20 -6.53
N THR A 101 6.45 1.88 -6.50
CA THR A 101 6.98 0.51 -6.44
C THR A 101 7.00 -0.08 -5.03
N GLY A 102 6.67 0.69 -3.99
CA GLY A 102 6.77 0.31 -2.58
C GLY A 102 8.18 0.35 -2.00
N TYR A 103 9.16 0.88 -2.74
CA TYR A 103 10.58 0.90 -2.35
C TYR A 103 10.83 1.57 -0.99
N HIS A 104 10.19 2.72 -0.74
CA HIS A 104 10.37 3.43 0.52
C HIS A 104 9.66 2.74 1.69
N LEU A 105 8.43 2.27 1.49
CA LEU A 105 7.70 1.50 2.49
C LEU A 105 8.46 0.23 2.90
N ALA A 106 9.08 -0.49 1.96
CA ALA A 106 9.86 -1.68 2.26
C ALA A 106 11.03 -1.38 3.23
N GLU A 107 11.75 -0.27 3.02
CA GLU A 107 12.82 0.17 3.90
C GLU A 107 12.30 0.58 5.30
N VAL A 108 11.10 1.18 5.37
CA VAL A 108 10.44 1.52 6.65
C VAL A 108 10.07 0.24 7.41
N LEU A 109 9.38 -0.69 6.75
CA LEU A 109 8.91 -1.94 7.37
C LEU A 109 10.08 -2.83 7.83
N ALA A 110 11.23 -2.78 7.15
CA ALA A 110 12.44 -3.49 7.58
C ALA A 110 12.97 -3.02 8.95
N ARG A 111 12.64 -1.79 9.37
CA ARG A 111 13.07 -1.22 10.65
C ARG A 111 12.05 -1.33 11.77
N LEU A 112 10.80 -1.56 11.43
CA LEU A 112 9.74 -1.74 12.42
C LEU A 112 9.76 -3.18 12.95
N PRO A 113 9.44 -3.41 14.24
CA PRO A 113 9.20 -4.75 14.74
C PRO A 113 8.12 -5.46 13.93
N ALA A 114 8.01 -6.79 14.02
CA ALA A 114 7.00 -7.52 13.28
C ALA A 114 5.59 -7.04 13.65
N ARG A 115 4.86 -6.52 12.66
CA ARG A 115 3.46 -6.07 12.76
C ARG A 115 2.65 -6.73 11.66
N ASP A 116 1.33 -6.81 11.85
CA ASP A 116 0.40 -7.38 10.88
C ASP A 116 0.61 -6.71 9.51
N GLY A 117 0.96 -7.50 8.49
CA GLY A 117 1.43 -7.02 7.18
C GLY A 117 2.93 -7.18 6.88
N ARG A 118 3.72 -7.82 7.76
CA ARG A 118 5.13 -8.13 7.47
C ARG A 118 5.28 -9.18 6.36
N ALA A 119 6.19 -8.94 5.42
CA ALA A 119 7.10 -9.99 4.96
C ALA A 119 8.41 -9.85 5.74
N PRO A 120 8.94 -10.95 6.29
CA PRO A 120 10.27 -11.35 5.87
C PRO A 120 10.44 -12.87 5.84
N ALA A 121 10.86 -13.41 4.69
CA ALA A 121 11.83 -14.50 4.63
C ALA A 121 12.37 -14.64 3.20
N GLY A 122 13.68 -14.43 3.04
CA GLY A 122 14.48 -14.95 1.92
C GLY A 122 14.45 -14.12 0.64
#